data_AF-A0A352BER6-F1
#
_entry.id   AF-A0A352BER6-F1
#
_cell.length_a   1.000
_cell.length_b   1.000
_cell.length_c   1.000
_cell.angle_alpha   90.00
_cell.angle_beta   90.00
_cell.angle_gamma   90.00
#
_symmetry.space_group_name_H-M   'P 1'
#
loop_
_entity.id
_entity.type
_entity.pdbx_description
1 polymer ?
#
loop_
_entity_poly.entity_id
_entity_poly.type
_entity_poly.pdbx_seq_one_letter_code
_entity_poly.pdbx_strand_id
1 'polypeptide(L)'
;MKTQLFDALKVSALAIVISFGLSYAFAWTAPTATPPTGNVSAPINTGTDLQTKAGNLTVANLGANTITLTGTATVNDVYITSIGKWASELFPVNLVNGQHTASQCSGLGGSTVDITGGKLCKLAGASCPAGWVKYQSWSTTSNINTNYIVNGAPKVCTRVVRICSSLSHTWANTAQESVTCSYSNEYCGQESTTTSTAVITETGCY
;
A
#
# COMPACT_ATOMS: atom_id res chain seq x y z
N MET A 1 -42.74 -82.20 -44.03
CA MET A 1 -43.52 -80.95 -44.15
C MET A 1 -43.26 -79.96 -43.00
N LYS A 2 -43.13 -80.38 -41.73
CA LYS A 2 -42.83 -79.49 -40.59
C LYS A 2 -41.51 -78.69 -40.70
N THR A 3 -40.43 -79.29 -41.19
CA THR A 3 -39.11 -78.63 -41.31
C THR A 3 -39.11 -77.50 -42.34
N GLN A 4 -39.74 -77.72 -43.50
CA GLN A 4 -39.89 -76.72 -44.57
C GLN A 4 -40.64 -75.45 -44.09
N LEU A 5 -41.61 -75.60 -43.18
CA LEU A 5 -42.33 -74.47 -42.60
C LEU A 5 -41.47 -73.64 -41.63
N PHE A 6 -40.66 -74.30 -40.80
CA PHE A 6 -39.75 -73.60 -39.88
C PHE A 6 -38.62 -72.88 -40.63
N ASP A 7 -38.13 -73.46 -41.71
CA ASP A 7 -37.10 -72.82 -42.54
C ASP A 7 -37.67 -71.59 -43.27
N ALA A 8 -38.89 -71.67 -43.81
CA ALA A 8 -39.58 -70.53 -44.40
C ALA A 8 -39.83 -69.40 -43.37
N LEU A 9 -40.17 -69.73 -42.12
CA LEU A 9 -40.37 -68.75 -41.06
C LEU A 9 -39.07 -68.03 -40.68
N LYS A 10 -37.95 -68.76 -40.56
CA LYS A 10 -36.62 -68.16 -40.27
C LYS A 10 -36.18 -67.19 -41.36
N VAL A 11 -36.32 -67.59 -42.62
CA VAL A 11 -35.97 -66.75 -43.78
C VAL A 11 -36.85 -65.49 -43.80
N SER A 12 -38.15 -65.64 -43.56
CA SER A 12 -39.08 -64.51 -43.53
C SER A 12 -38.77 -63.54 -42.37
N ALA A 13 -38.48 -64.06 -41.18
CA ALA A 13 -38.10 -63.25 -40.02
C ALA A 13 -36.81 -62.46 -40.27
N LEU A 14 -35.80 -63.10 -40.89
CA LEU A 14 -34.55 -62.43 -41.25
C LEU A 14 -34.78 -61.31 -42.27
N ALA A 15 -35.61 -61.57 -43.30
CA ALA A 15 -35.96 -60.57 -44.30
C ALA A 15 -36.66 -59.34 -43.68
N ILE A 16 -37.54 -59.55 -42.70
CA ILE A 16 -38.22 -58.48 -41.97
C ILE A 16 -37.22 -57.65 -41.14
N VAL A 17 -36.35 -58.31 -40.37
CA VAL A 17 -35.33 -57.63 -39.56
C VAL A 17 -34.40 -56.79 -40.44
N ILE A 18 -33.97 -57.32 -41.59
CA ILE A 18 -33.11 -56.58 -42.53
C ILE A 18 -33.87 -55.38 -43.12
N SER A 19 -35.15 -55.55 -43.49
CA SER A 19 -35.95 -54.45 -44.07
C SER A 19 -36.15 -53.29 -43.08
N PHE A 20 -36.42 -53.59 -41.82
CA PHE A 20 -36.54 -52.57 -40.77
C PHE A 20 -35.17 -51.97 -40.39
N GLY A 21 -34.12 -52.78 -40.33
CA GLY A 21 -32.76 -52.32 -40.07
C GLY A 21 -32.25 -51.34 -41.13
N LEU A 22 -32.51 -51.62 -42.41
CA LEU A 22 -32.20 -50.73 -43.51
C LEU A 22 -32.99 -49.42 -43.40
N SER A 23 -34.29 -49.49 -43.08
CA SER A 23 -35.13 -48.29 -42.91
C SER A 23 -34.60 -47.37 -41.80
N TYR A 24 -34.15 -47.94 -40.68
CA TYR A 24 -33.55 -47.18 -39.58
C TYR A 24 -32.19 -46.58 -39.96
N ALA A 25 -31.36 -47.33 -40.70
CA ALA A 25 -30.08 -46.84 -41.21
C ALA A 25 -30.25 -45.67 -42.20
N PHE A 26 -31.25 -45.74 -43.09
CA PHE A 26 -31.58 -44.66 -44.03
C PHE A 26 -32.26 -43.45 -43.36
N ALA A 27 -32.85 -43.62 -42.17
CA ALA A 27 -33.40 -42.52 -41.37
C ALA A 27 -32.30 -41.72 -40.65
N TRP A 28 -31.07 -42.24 -40.56
CA TRP A 28 -29.94 -41.46 -40.05
C TRP A 28 -29.55 -40.40 -41.09
N THR A 29 -29.71 -39.13 -40.70
CA THR A 29 -29.24 -38.00 -41.48
C THR A 29 -27.96 -37.48 -40.86
N ALA A 30 -26.91 -37.35 -41.68
CA ALA A 30 -25.69 -36.69 -41.24
C ALA A 30 -26.00 -35.24 -40.82
N PRO A 31 -25.28 -34.66 -39.85
CA PRO A 31 -25.45 -33.27 -39.49
C PRO A 31 -25.36 -32.38 -40.73
N THR A 32 -26.41 -31.59 -40.99
CA THR A 32 -26.49 -30.72 -42.18
C THR A 32 -25.64 -29.46 -42.06
N ALA A 33 -25.13 -29.18 -40.85
CA ALA A 33 -24.30 -28.03 -40.56
C ALA A 33 -22.82 -28.43 -40.50
N THR A 34 -21.97 -27.69 -41.22
CA THR A 34 -20.51 -27.89 -41.20
C THR A 34 -19.94 -27.43 -39.85
N PRO A 35 -19.16 -28.23 -39.11
CA PRO A 35 -18.54 -27.77 -37.86
C PRO A 35 -17.73 -26.49 -38.09
N PRO A 36 -17.84 -25.48 -37.19
CA PRO A 36 -18.54 -25.48 -35.90
C PRO A 36 -20.03 -25.08 -35.94
N THR A 37 -20.58 -24.81 -37.13
CA THR A 37 -21.99 -24.39 -37.33
C THR A 37 -22.96 -25.48 -36.87
N GLY A 38 -24.06 -25.11 -36.21
CA GLY A 38 -25.06 -26.07 -35.72
C GLY A 38 -24.74 -26.72 -34.37
N ASN A 39 -23.58 -26.42 -33.78
CA ASN A 39 -23.35 -26.73 -32.37
C ASN A 39 -24.36 -25.95 -31.51
N VAL A 40 -25.02 -26.64 -30.59
CA VAL A 40 -25.65 -25.95 -29.45
C VAL A 40 -24.52 -25.19 -28.77
N SER A 41 -24.68 -23.87 -28.63
CA SER A 41 -23.63 -23.06 -28.00
C SER A 41 -23.27 -23.67 -26.66
N ALA A 42 -21.96 -23.72 -26.38
CA ALA A 42 -21.48 -24.23 -25.11
C ALA A 42 -22.28 -23.53 -23.99
N PRO A 43 -22.79 -24.26 -22.99
CA PRO A 43 -23.76 -23.73 -22.05
C PRO A 43 -23.38 -22.37 -21.43
N ILE A 44 -22.08 -22.06 -21.37
CA ILE A 44 -21.52 -20.87 -20.72
C ILE A 44 -21.95 -19.53 -21.35
N ASN A 45 -22.46 -19.53 -22.59
CA ASN A 45 -22.75 -18.29 -23.32
C ASN A 45 -24.16 -18.21 -23.95
N THR A 46 -25.10 -19.09 -23.57
CA THR A 46 -26.48 -19.05 -24.12
C THR A 46 -27.62 -19.36 -23.15
N GLY A 47 -27.35 -19.80 -21.93
CA GLY A 47 -28.37 -20.11 -20.92
C GLY A 47 -28.41 -19.11 -19.76
N THR A 48 -29.58 -18.93 -19.15
CA THR A 48 -29.75 -18.17 -17.89
C THR A 48 -29.51 -19.03 -16.63
N ASP A 49 -29.35 -20.34 -16.82
CA ASP A 49 -29.16 -21.28 -15.71
C ASP A 49 -27.79 -21.11 -15.06
N LEU A 50 -27.74 -21.29 -13.75
CA LEU A 50 -26.50 -21.25 -12.99
C LEU A 50 -25.58 -22.41 -13.41
N GLN A 51 -24.31 -22.08 -13.65
CA GLN A 51 -23.29 -23.08 -13.91
C GLN A 51 -22.46 -23.37 -12.67
N THR A 52 -22.41 -24.65 -12.31
CA THR A 52 -21.62 -25.10 -11.18
C THR A 52 -20.55 -26.07 -11.66
N LYS A 53 -19.30 -25.81 -11.28
CA LYS A 53 -18.21 -26.76 -11.47
C LYS A 53 -17.94 -27.46 -10.13
N ALA A 54 -18.12 -28.78 -10.09
CA ALA A 54 -17.89 -29.58 -8.88
C ALA A 54 -16.41 -29.69 -8.45
N GLY A 55 -15.48 -29.20 -9.26
CA GLY A 55 -14.05 -29.20 -8.97
C GLY A 55 -13.41 -27.85 -9.29
N ASN A 56 -12.08 -27.77 -9.19
CA ASN A 56 -11.36 -26.51 -9.37
C ASN A 56 -11.60 -25.89 -10.76
N LEU A 57 -11.77 -24.57 -10.78
CA LEU A 57 -11.74 -23.73 -11.98
C LEU A 57 -10.37 -23.04 -12.06
N THR A 58 -9.55 -23.43 -13.03
CA THR A 58 -8.28 -22.76 -13.32
C THR A 58 -8.45 -21.90 -14.58
N VAL A 59 -8.26 -20.58 -14.44
CA VAL A 59 -8.33 -19.61 -15.54
C VAL A 59 -7.10 -18.71 -15.50
N ALA A 60 -6.61 -18.26 -16.66
CA ALA A 60 -5.49 -17.33 -16.73
C ALA A 60 -5.90 -15.92 -16.25
N ASN A 61 -7.09 -15.48 -16.65
CA ASN A 61 -7.69 -14.21 -16.23
C ASN A 61 -9.21 -14.40 -16.05
N LEU A 62 -9.80 -13.79 -15.03
CA LEU A 62 -11.24 -13.78 -14.77
C LEU A 62 -11.76 -12.35 -14.83
N GLY A 63 -12.57 -12.02 -15.83
CA GLY A 63 -13.35 -10.78 -15.88
C GLY A 63 -14.76 -11.03 -15.36
N ALA A 64 -15.15 -10.36 -14.28
CA ALA A 64 -16.48 -10.48 -13.70
C ALA A 64 -16.92 -9.13 -13.12
N ASN A 65 -18.22 -8.81 -13.22
CA ASN A 65 -18.78 -7.61 -12.59
C ASN A 65 -18.72 -7.70 -11.06
N THR A 66 -18.92 -8.90 -10.51
CA THR A 66 -18.87 -9.16 -9.07
C THR A 66 -18.33 -10.56 -8.84
N ILE A 67 -17.46 -10.70 -7.85
CA ILE A 67 -16.95 -11.98 -7.37
C ILE A 67 -17.46 -12.14 -5.94
N THR A 68 -18.28 -13.15 -5.69
CA THR A 68 -18.74 -13.50 -4.34
C THR A 68 -18.05 -14.80 -3.92
N LEU A 69 -17.34 -14.77 -2.79
CA LEU A 69 -16.66 -15.92 -2.23
C LEU A 69 -17.41 -16.34 -0.97
N THR A 70 -17.98 -17.55 -0.98
CA THR A 70 -18.71 -18.11 0.18
C THR A 70 -17.80 -18.81 1.18
N GLY A 71 -16.52 -18.94 0.86
CA GLY A 71 -15.48 -19.56 1.69
C GLY A 71 -14.22 -18.69 1.77
N THR A 72 -13.06 -19.33 1.88
CA THR A 72 -11.77 -18.64 1.92
C THR A 72 -11.20 -18.40 0.52
N ALA A 73 -10.50 -17.28 0.34
CA ALA A 73 -9.66 -17.03 -0.81
C ALA A 73 -8.24 -16.73 -0.36
N THR A 74 -7.28 -17.43 -0.97
CA THR A 74 -5.85 -17.14 -0.84
C THR A 74 -5.43 -16.38 -2.08
N VAL A 75 -5.02 -15.13 -1.90
CA VAL A 75 -4.56 -14.24 -2.96
C VAL A 75 -3.21 -13.66 -2.55
N ASN A 76 -2.36 -13.34 -3.53
CA ASN A 76 -1.08 -12.69 -3.23
C ASN A 76 -1.30 -11.26 -2.72
N ASP A 77 -2.14 -10.49 -3.42
CA ASP A 77 -2.60 -9.16 -3.00
C ASP A 77 -3.91 -8.79 -3.73
N VAL A 78 -4.59 -7.76 -3.26
CA VAL A 78 -5.83 -7.22 -3.83
C VAL A 78 -5.66 -5.72 -4.10
N TYR A 79 -5.71 -5.30 -5.36
CA TYR A 79 -5.73 -3.88 -5.69
C TYR A 79 -7.15 -3.31 -5.57
N ILE A 80 -7.31 -2.27 -4.76
CA ILE A 80 -8.59 -1.61 -4.51
C ILE A 80 -8.60 -0.30 -5.29
N THR A 81 -9.16 -0.37 -6.50
CA THR A 81 -9.15 0.75 -7.47
C THR A 81 -9.79 2.02 -6.93
N SER A 82 -10.83 1.93 -6.08
CA SER A 82 -11.51 3.09 -5.51
C SER A 82 -10.63 3.96 -4.60
N ILE A 83 -9.53 3.40 -4.08
CA ILE A 83 -8.56 4.12 -3.25
C ILE A 83 -7.15 4.12 -3.86
N GLY A 84 -6.97 3.51 -5.03
CA GLY A 84 -5.70 3.45 -5.74
C GLY A 84 -4.58 2.71 -5.01
N LYS A 85 -4.91 1.79 -4.09
CA LYS A 85 -3.94 1.09 -3.23
C LYS A 85 -4.09 -0.41 -3.27
N TRP A 86 -2.99 -1.11 -3.03
CA TRP A 86 -3.02 -2.53 -2.70
C TRP A 86 -3.54 -2.76 -1.28
N ALA A 87 -4.16 -3.90 -1.01
CA ALA A 87 -4.68 -4.23 0.32
C ALA A 87 -3.54 -4.36 1.34
N SER A 88 -2.36 -4.80 0.90
CA SER A 88 -1.13 -4.75 1.71
C SER A 88 -0.74 -3.33 2.16
N GLU A 89 -1.17 -2.30 1.44
CA GLU A 89 -0.92 -0.88 1.74
C GLU A 89 -2.03 -0.22 2.56
N LEU A 90 -3.09 -0.97 2.90
CA LEU A 90 -4.18 -0.47 3.75
C LEU A 90 -3.83 -0.45 5.22
N PHE A 91 -2.79 -1.18 5.64
CA PHE A 91 -2.37 -1.14 7.03
C PHE A 91 -1.75 0.21 7.36
N PRO A 92 -2.10 0.81 8.51
CA PRO A 92 -1.49 2.05 8.93
C PRO A 92 0.02 1.86 9.01
N VAL A 93 0.75 2.70 8.28
CA VAL A 93 2.20 2.75 8.38
C VAL A 93 2.53 3.34 9.74
N ASN A 94 2.82 2.47 10.70
CA ASN A 94 3.20 2.84 12.05
C ASN A 94 4.55 3.59 12.02
N LEU A 95 4.63 4.65 12.80
CA LEU A 95 5.87 5.33 13.09
C LEU A 95 6.69 4.49 14.08
N VAL A 96 7.92 4.91 14.34
CA VAL A 96 8.78 4.27 15.32
C VAL A 96 8.04 4.08 16.66
N ASN A 97 8.25 2.94 17.31
CA ASN A 97 7.54 2.50 18.54
C ASN A 97 6.03 2.24 18.40
N GLY A 98 5.45 2.35 17.19
CA GLY A 98 4.05 1.96 16.94
C GLY A 98 2.99 2.79 17.66
N GLN A 99 3.35 3.94 18.21
CA GLN A 99 2.43 4.81 18.95
C GLN A 99 1.51 5.60 18.01
N HIS A 100 2.07 6.14 16.93
CA HIS A 100 1.34 6.91 15.93
C HIS A 100 1.55 6.36 14.52
N THR A 101 0.77 6.86 13.57
CA THR A 101 0.74 6.43 12.18
C THR A 101 1.13 7.56 11.23
N ALA A 102 1.54 7.21 10.01
CA ALA A 102 1.78 8.16 8.94
C ALA A 102 0.57 9.07 8.65
N SER A 103 -0.64 8.55 8.82
CA SER A 103 -1.89 9.31 8.64
C SER A 103 -2.09 10.35 9.75
N GLN A 104 -1.79 10.00 11.00
CA GLN A 104 -1.84 10.96 12.10
C GLN A 104 -0.77 12.05 11.95
N CYS A 105 0.40 11.69 11.40
CA CYS A 105 1.45 12.67 11.08
C CYS A 105 0.98 13.70 10.03
N SER A 106 0.41 13.23 8.91
CA SER A 106 -0.10 14.13 7.87
C SER A 106 -1.29 14.95 8.35
N GLY A 107 -2.13 14.40 9.23
CA GLY A 107 -3.21 15.13 9.90
C GLY A 107 -2.76 16.31 10.75
N LEU A 108 -1.50 16.31 11.22
CA LEU A 108 -0.87 17.43 11.94
C LEU A 108 -0.08 18.39 11.03
N GLY A 109 -0.17 18.19 9.71
CA GLY A 109 0.63 18.94 8.72
C GLY A 109 2.08 18.49 8.64
N GLY A 110 2.43 17.33 9.21
CA GLY A 110 3.76 16.74 9.13
C GLY A 110 3.98 15.90 7.88
N SER A 111 5.23 15.52 7.66
CA SER A 111 5.63 14.57 6.61
C SER A 111 6.37 13.39 7.21
N THR A 112 6.18 12.19 6.66
CA THR A 112 6.90 11.01 7.15
C THR A 112 8.27 10.89 6.50
N VAL A 113 9.30 10.65 7.32
CA VAL A 113 10.68 10.43 6.86
C VAL A 113 11.14 9.04 7.26
N ASP A 114 11.81 8.34 6.35
CA ASP A 114 12.43 7.05 6.60
C ASP A 114 13.73 7.21 7.39
N ILE A 115 13.88 6.40 8.44
CA ILE A 115 15.07 6.32 9.28
C ILE A 115 15.48 4.87 9.50
N THR A 116 16.70 4.64 9.96
CA THR A 116 17.10 3.31 10.45
C THR A 116 16.20 2.93 11.64
N GLY A 117 15.36 1.90 11.45
CA GLY A 117 14.43 1.40 12.47
C GLY A 117 12.97 1.82 12.31
N GLY A 118 12.59 2.55 11.25
CA GLY A 118 11.19 2.81 10.94
C GLY A 118 10.95 4.14 10.23
N LYS A 119 9.75 4.70 10.43
CA LYS A 119 9.36 6.02 9.94
C LYS A 119 9.08 6.97 11.08
N LEU A 120 9.28 8.26 10.82
CA LEU A 120 9.20 9.31 11.83
C LEU A 120 8.39 10.47 11.28
N CYS A 121 7.61 11.15 12.12
CA CYS A 121 6.89 12.34 11.71
C CYS A 121 7.77 13.58 11.83
N LYS A 122 8.08 14.20 10.69
CA LYS A 122 8.76 15.48 10.61
C LYS A 122 7.72 16.61 10.69
N LEU A 123 7.77 17.38 11.76
CA LEU A 123 6.87 18.49 12.03
C LEU A 123 7.64 19.82 12.05
N ALA A 124 6.98 20.90 11.65
CA ALA A 124 7.52 22.24 11.77
C ALA A 124 7.56 22.68 13.25
N GLY A 125 8.63 23.38 13.63
CA GLY A 125 8.85 23.89 14.98
C GLY A 125 9.77 23.04 15.86
N ALA A 126 10.00 23.54 17.07
CA ALA A 126 10.98 22.99 18.01
C ALA A 126 10.45 21.88 18.94
N SER A 127 9.14 21.61 18.91
CA SER A 127 8.47 20.73 19.86
C SER A 127 7.42 19.86 19.20
N CYS A 128 7.24 18.65 19.74
CA CYS A 128 6.16 17.78 19.33
C CYS A 128 4.81 18.24 19.90
N PRO A 129 3.69 18.03 19.17
CA PRO A 129 2.35 18.28 19.68
C PRO A 129 2.01 17.43 20.91
N ALA A 130 0.93 17.78 21.61
CA ALA A 130 0.46 16.98 22.75
C ALA A 130 0.18 15.53 22.33
N GLY A 131 0.68 14.58 23.12
CA GLY A 131 0.58 13.14 22.83
C GLY A 131 1.65 12.59 21.89
N TRP A 132 2.54 13.43 21.37
CA TRP A 132 3.69 13.03 20.56
C TRP A 132 4.99 13.19 21.33
N VAL A 133 5.96 12.31 21.06
CA VAL A 133 7.24 12.32 21.75
C VAL A 133 8.37 12.64 20.77
N LYS A 134 9.31 13.49 21.16
CA LYS A 134 10.50 13.77 20.34
C LYS A 134 11.35 12.50 20.23
N TYR A 135 11.72 12.12 19.01
CA TYR A 135 12.58 10.96 18.79
C TYR A 135 14.04 11.38 18.70
N GLN A 136 14.80 11.08 19.75
CA GLN A 136 16.25 11.36 19.82
C GLN A 136 16.56 12.83 19.48
N SER A 137 17.59 13.08 18.68
CA SER A 137 18.00 14.42 18.24
C SER A 137 17.60 14.71 16.79
N TRP A 138 16.57 14.06 16.26
CA TRP A 138 16.10 14.36 14.91
C TRP A 138 15.52 15.77 14.83
N SER A 139 16.20 16.65 14.09
CA SER A 139 15.78 18.02 13.85
C SER A 139 16.40 18.62 12.58
N THR A 140 15.86 19.75 12.14
CA THR A 140 16.57 20.74 11.33
C THR A 140 16.82 21.96 12.20
N THR A 141 18.02 22.53 12.15
CA THR A 141 18.35 23.77 12.84
C THR A 141 18.71 24.88 11.88
N SER A 142 18.41 26.11 12.26
CA SER A 142 18.98 27.32 11.65
C SER A 142 19.96 27.95 12.61
N ASN A 143 21.01 28.56 12.06
CA ASN A 143 21.97 29.29 12.88
C ASN A 143 21.28 30.44 13.62
N ILE A 144 21.75 30.72 14.82
CA ILE A 144 21.39 31.95 15.54
C ILE A 144 22.56 32.92 15.49
N ASN A 145 22.26 34.21 15.30
CA ASN A 145 23.19 35.31 15.53
C ASN A 145 22.70 36.07 16.76
N THR A 146 23.34 35.86 17.91
CA THR A 146 22.98 36.59 19.13
C THR A 146 23.82 37.85 19.26
N ASN A 147 23.13 38.99 19.35
CA ASN A 147 23.72 40.27 19.70
C ASN A 147 23.43 40.54 21.18
N TYR A 148 24.46 40.43 22.02
CA TYR A 148 24.31 40.76 23.43
C TYR A 148 24.55 42.26 23.64
N ILE A 149 23.58 42.93 24.27
CA ILE A 149 23.71 44.31 24.74
C ILE A 149 23.69 44.25 26.27
N VAL A 150 24.82 44.57 26.90
CA VAL A 150 24.89 44.74 28.35
C VAL A 150 24.67 46.22 28.65
N ASN A 151 23.48 46.59 29.15
CA ASN A 151 23.19 47.98 29.54
C ASN A 151 23.67 48.22 30.98
N GLY A 152 24.87 48.79 31.13
CA GLY A 152 25.35 49.36 32.39
C GLY A 152 24.89 50.82 32.56
N ALA A 153 24.67 51.24 33.80
CA ALA A 153 24.37 52.63 34.17
C ALA A 153 25.54 53.59 33.83
N PRO A 154 25.35 54.94 33.80
CA PRO A 154 26.20 55.91 33.09
C PRO A 154 27.67 56.11 33.55
N LYS A 155 28.25 55.21 34.36
CA LYS A 155 29.69 55.17 34.71
C LYS A 155 30.25 53.74 34.82
N VAL A 156 29.52 52.74 34.34
CA VAL A 156 29.85 51.32 34.54
C VAL A 156 29.81 50.63 33.19
N CYS A 157 30.99 50.23 32.70
CA CYS A 157 31.18 49.23 31.65
C CYS A 157 30.58 49.54 30.25
N THR A 158 31.41 50.05 29.33
CA THR A 158 30.98 50.34 27.94
C THR A 158 30.90 49.08 27.06
N ARG A 159 29.94 49.14 26.14
CA ARG A 159 29.44 48.15 25.17
C ARG A 159 30.52 47.45 24.32
N VAL A 160 30.70 46.14 24.52
CA VAL A 160 31.39 45.25 23.56
C VAL A 160 30.34 44.38 22.87
N VAL A 161 30.10 44.63 21.58
CA VAL A 161 29.25 43.76 20.75
C VAL A 161 30.14 42.66 20.18
N ARG A 162 29.96 41.42 20.63
CA ARG A 162 30.51 40.25 19.94
C ARG A 162 29.37 39.46 19.32
N ILE A 163 29.48 39.22 18.02
CA ILE A 163 28.58 38.35 17.27
C ILE A 163 29.18 36.95 17.35
N CYS A 164 28.43 35.99 17.88
CA CYS A 164 28.73 34.58 17.64
C CYS A 164 27.56 33.96 16.90
N SER A 165 27.90 33.09 15.95
CA SER A 165 26.97 32.31 15.18
C SER A 165 27.05 30.86 15.61
N SER A 166 25.92 30.23 15.92
CA SER A 166 25.89 28.77 15.97
C SER A 166 26.06 28.19 14.56
N LEU A 167 26.45 26.92 14.49
CA LEU A 167 26.29 26.15 13.26
C LEU A 167 24.78 25.83 13.03
N SER A 168 24.51 25.12 11.94
CA SER A 168 23.20 24.60 11.56
C SER A 168 23.34 23.25 10.87
N HIS A 169 22.34 22.39 11.01
CA HIS A 169 22.24 21.15 10.24
C HIS A 169 20.90 21.05 9.51
N THR A 170 20.97 20.43 8.35
CA THR A 170 19.78 19.89 7.68
C THR A 170 19.30 18.63 8.41
N TRP A 171 18.04 18.28 8.21
CA TRP A 171 17.35 17.15 8.83
C TRP A 171 18.25 15.92 9.13
N ALA A 172 18.64 15.75 10.39
CA ALA A 172 19.53 14.68 10.82
C ALA A 172 19.32 14.34 12.31
N ASN A 173 19.77 13.16 12.72
CA ASN A 173 19.90 12.81 14.13
C ASN A 173 21.18 13.40 14.71
N THR A 174 21.23 14.71 14.84
CA THR A 174 22.41 15.43 15.32
C THR A 174 22.00 16.32 16.48
N ALA A 175 22.80 16.30 17.54
CA ALA A 175 22.55 17.14 18.70
C ALA A 175 22.46 18.61 18.28
N GLN A 176 21.52 19.34 18.87
CA GLN A 176 21.32 20.76 18.61
C GLN A 176 22.62 21.53 18.87
N GLU A 177 23.02 22.36 17.93
CA GLU A 177 24.28 23.09 18.02
C GLU A 177 24.20 24.18 19.07
N SER A 178 25.30 24.36 19.79
CA SER A 178 25.45 25.43 20.77
C SER A 178 26.73 26.21 20.50
N VAL A 179 26.69 27.49 20.80
CA VAL A 179 27.85 28.39 20.74
C VAL A 179 27.99 29.09 22.08
N THR A 180 29.20 29.05 22.64
CA THR A 180 29.54 29.82 23.83
C THR A 180 30.24 31.10 23.39
N CYS A 181 29.58 32.22 23.66
CA CYS A 181 30.12 33.55 23.43
C CYS A 181 30.87 34.02 24.66
N SER A 182 32.16 34.29 24.51
CA SER A 182 32.94 35.02 25.51
C SER A 182 32.91 36.51 25.18
N TYR A 183 32.64 37.34 26.17
CA TYR A 183 32.80 38.78 26.07
C TYR A 183 33.63 39.30 27.24
N SER A 184 34.51 40.25 26.91
CA SER A 184 35.38 40.95 27.83
C SER A 184 34.84 42.35 28.02
N ASN A 185 34.59 42.73 29.27
CA ASN A 185 34.17 44.08 29.58
C ASN A 185 35.40 44.97 29.76
N GLU A 186 35.71 45.78 28.75
CA GLU A 186 36.97 46.54 28.64
C GLU A 186 37.24 47.47 29.84
N TYR A 187 36.18 47.94 30.50
CA TYR A 187 36.29 48.86 31.64
C TYR A 187 36.27 48.16 33.01
N CYS A 188 35.90 46.88 33.06
CA CYS A 188 35.58 46.19 34.32
C CYS A 188 36.42 44.93 34.53
N GLY A 189 37.27 44.56 33.56
CA GLY A 189 38.19 43.42 33.64
C GLY A 189 37.49 42.07 33.83
N GLN A 190 36.18 42.01 33.63
CA GLN A 190 35.39 40.79 33.77
C GLN A 190 35.22 40.12 32.42
N GLU A 191 35.63 38.86 32.36
CA GLU A 191 35.25 37.94 31.30
C GLU A 191 33.93 37.27 31.72
N SER A 192 32.99 37.19 30.79
CA SER A 192 31.74 36.49 30.99
C SER A 192 31.41 35.69 29.76
N THR A 193 30.79 34.54 29.98
CA THR A 193 30.34 33.65 28.91
C THR A 193 28.83 33.52 28.92
N THR A 194 28.27 33.36 27.73
CA THR A 194 26.85 33.05 27.55
C THR A 194 26.72 32.03 26.44
N THR A 195 25.82 31.06 26.63
CA THR A 195 25.58 30.00 25.65
C THR A 195 24.29 30.29 24.91
N SER A 196 24.36 30.25 23.59
CA SER A 196 23.20 30.28 22.69
C SER A 196 23.09 28.94 21.97
N THR A 197 21.88 28.50 21.65
CA THR A 197 21.63 27.30 20.84
C THR A 197 21.00 27.66 19.51
N ALA A 198 21.30 26.87 18.48
CA ALA A 198 20.69 27.00 17.16
C ALA A 198 19.16 26.85 17.26
N VAL A 199 18.41 27.54 16.40
CA VAL A 199 16.94 27.47 16.46
C VAL A 199 16.49 26.20 15.75
N ILE A 200 15.72 25.34 16.43
CA ILE A 200 15.11 24.19 15.77
C ILE A 200 13.92 24.67 14.93
N THR A 201 14.00 24.44 13.62
CA THR A 201 12.94 24.81 12.66
C THR A 201 12.02 23.64 12.36
N GLU A 202 12.49 22.40 12.53
CA GLU A 202 11.73 21.18 12.34
C GLU A 202 12.15 20.13 13.38
N THR A 203 11.21 19.33 13.88
CA THR A 203 11.44 18.30 14.91
C THR A 203 10.90 16.95 14.46
N GLY A 204 11.64 15.91 14.81
CA GLY A 204 11.20 14.52 14.68
C GLY A 204 10.35 14.06 15.85
N CYS A 205 9.11 13.69 15.55
CA CYS A 205 8.14 13.17 16.50
C CYS A 205 7.64 11.77 16.11
N TYR A 206 7.17 11.01 17.09
CA TYR A 206 6.54 9.71 16.86
C TYR A 206 5.42 9.43 17.85
#